data_AF-A0A401IBL6-F1
#
_entry.id   AF-A0A401IBL6-F1
#
_cell.length_a   1.000
_cell.length_b   1.000
_cell.length_c   1.000
_cell.angle_alpha   90.00
_cell.angle_beta   90.00
_cell.angle_gamma   90.00
#
_symmetry.space_group_name_H-M   'P 1'
#
loop_
_entity.id
_entity.type
_entity.pdbx_description
1 polymer ?
#
loop_
_entity_poly.entity_id
_entity_poly.type
_entity_poly.pdbx_seq_one_letter_code
_entity_poly.pdbx_strand_id
1 'polypeptide(L)' 'MAVTSIDIKSYLQLAKVVNYLPKQDFWTAYDAEADVIYINFHQPSLPADDSELTDDDIIIRYQGDEIIGLSILNVSKIR' A
#
# COMPACT_ATOMS: atom_id res chain seq x y z
N MET A 1 -5.10 -19.35 -6.74
CA MET A 1 -6.00 -19.30 -7.90
C MET A 1 -5.15 -19.09 -9.15
N ALA A 2 -5.47 -19.73 -10.28
CA ALA A 2 -4.79 -19.45 -11.54
C ALA A 2 -5.40 -18.19 -12.16
N VAL A 3 -4.55 -17.21 -12.52
CA VAL A 3 -5.00 -16.00 -13.22
C VAL A 3 -5.27 -16.38 -14.68
N THR A 4 -6.53 -16.30 -15.11
CA THR A 4 -6.97 -16.72 -16.46
C THR A 4 -7.18 -15.55 -17.41
N SER A 5 -7.30 -14.33 -16.88
CA SER A 5 -7.38 -13.08 -17.64
C SER A 5 -6.82 -11.93 -16.80
N ILE A 6 -6.26 -10.92 -17.46
CA ILE A 6 -5.62 -9.78 -16.82
C ILE A 6 -6.19 -8.51 -17.46
N ASP A 7 -6.64 -7.56 -16.64
CA ASP A 7 -6.98 -6.21 -17.11
C ASP A 7 -5.74 -5.31 -17.14
N ILE A 8 -5.06 -5.29 -18.29
CA ILE A 8 -3.84 -4.50 -18.50
C ILE A 8 -4.04 -3.02 -18.16
N LYS A 9 -5.24 -2.45 -18.37
CA LYS A 9 -5.47 -1.01 -18.11
C LYS A 9 -5.34 -0.68 -16.63
N SER A 10 -5.87 -1.52 -15.75
CA SER A 10 -5.73 -1.37 -14.29
C SER A 10 -4.26 -1.42 -13.85
N TYR A 11 -3.45 -2.31 -14.43
CA TYR A 11 -2.01 -2.35 -14.13
C TYR A 11 -1.24 -1.14 -14.66
N LEU A 12 -1.62 -0.60 -15.83
CA LEU A 12 -1.04 0.64 -16.34
C LEU A 12 -1.39 1.85 -15.47
N GLN A 13 -2.58 1.86 -14.85
CA GLN A 13 -2.94 2.89 -13.86
C GLN A 13 -2.08 2.76 -12.60
N LEU A 14 -1.90 1.54 -12.08
CA LEU A 14 -0.98 1.29 -10.96
C LEU A 14 0.46 1.75 -11.28
N ALA A 15 0.95 1.46 -12.48
CA ALA A 15 2.29 1.91 -12.91
C ALA A 15 2.44 3.44 -12.92
N LYS A 16 1.36 4.21 -13.14
CA LYS A 16 1.40 5.67 -13.04
C LYS A 16 1.55 6.16 -11.60
N VAL A 17 0.98 5.43 -10.63
CA VAL A 17 1.08 5.76 -9.20
C VAL A 17 2.53 5.73 -8.73
N VAL A 18 3.37 4.87 -9.33
CA VAL A 18 4.81 4.76 -9.01
C VAL A 18 5.53 6.10 -9.11
N ASN A 19 5.09 7.04 -9.96
CA ASN A 19 5.69 8.37 -10.04
C ASN A 19 5.53 9.21 -8.77
N TYR A 20 4.56 8.88 -7.91
CA TYR A 20 4.28 9.55 -6.64
C TYR A 20 4.87 8.80 -5.45
N LEU A 21 5.45 7.62 -5.66
CA LEU A 21 6.10 6.86 -4.60
C LEU A 21 7.51 7.42 -4.32
N PRO A 22 8.06 7.18 -3.12
CA PRO A 22 9.47 7.44 -2.86
C PRO A 22 10.25 6.68 -3.93
N LYS A 23 11.17 7.35 -4.66
CA LYS A 23 11.89 6.79 -5.83
C LYS A 23 12.91 5.71 -5.43
N GLN A 24 12.44 4.68 -4.75
CA GLN A 24 13.17 3.57 -4.16
C GLN A 24 12.33 2.30 -4.26
N ASP A 25 12.95 1.17 -3.98
CA ASP A 25 12.25 -0.11 -3.93
C ASP A 25 11.22 -0.12 -2.80
N PHE A 26 10.03 -0.60 -3.12
CA PHE A 26 8.94 -0.78 -2.17
C PHE A 26 8.28 -2.13 -2.45
N TRP A 27 7.55 -2.65 -1.47
CA TRP A 27 6.80 -3.88 -1.65
C TRP A 27 5.41 -3.76 -1.05
N THR A 28 4.48 -4.49 -1.66
CA THR A 28 3.09 -4.51 -1.26
C THR A 28 2.63 -5.92 -0.95
N ALA A 29 1.81 -6.07 0.09
CA ALA A 29 1.14 -7.32 0.41
C ALA A 29 -0.35 -7.07 0.64
N TYR A 30 -1.18 -7.89 0.02
CA TYR A 30 -2.62 -7.89 0.28
C TYR A 30 -2.96 -9.00 1.27
N ASP A 31 -3.59 -8.62 2.38
CA ASP A 31 -4.18 -9.54 3.35
C ASP A 31 -5.68 -9.64 3.07
N ALA A 32 -6.08 -10.78 2.51
CA ALA A 32 -7.45 -11.04 2.13
C ALA A 32 -8.38 -11.32 3.31
N GLU A 33 -7.85 -11.71 4.48
CA GLU A 33 -8.65 -11.93 5.68
C GLU A 33 -9.02 -10.60 6.33
N ALA A 34 -8.07 -9.66 6.37
CA ALA A 34 -8.28 -8.32 6.89
C ALA A 34 -8.89 -7.33 5.88
N ASP A 35 -8.87 -7.64 4.57
CA ASP A 35 -9.21 -6.71 3.47
C ASP A 35 -8.32 -5.45 3.48
N VAL A 36 -7.00 -5.68 3.62
CA VAL A 36 -5.99 -4.61 3.77
C VAL A 36 -4.84 -4.78 2.77
N ILE A 37 -4.45 -3.70 2.08
CA ILE A 37 -3.17 -3.63 1.36
C ILE A 37 -2.16 -2.90 2.23
N TYR A 38 -1.03 -3.55 2.49
CA TYR A 38 0.16 -2.93 3.07
C TYR A 38 1.08 -2.45 1.96
N ILE A 39 1.56 -1.21 2.07
CA ILE A 39 2.62 -0.65 1.23
C ILE A 39 3.80 -0.34 2.16
N ASN A 40 4.96 -0.93 1.87
CA ASN A 40 6.17 -0.76 2.67
C ASN A 40 7.25 -0.12 1.80
N PHE A 41 7.82 0.99 2.27
CA PHE A 41 8.88 1.69 1.55
C PHE A 41 10.29 1.20 1.89
N HIS A 42 10.39 0.19 2.78
CA HIS A 42 11.64 -0.41 3.23
C HIS A 42 11.57 -1.93 3.17
N GLN A 43 12.71 -2.57 2.88
CA GLN A 43 12.86 -4.02 2.88
C GLN A 43 14.13 -4.41 3.67
N PRO A 44 14.00 -5.05 4.86
CA PRO A 44 12.76 -5.45 5.53
C PRO A 44 11.92 -4.25 6.01
N SER A 45 10.64 -4.47 6.32
CA SER A 45 9.78 -3.43 6.92
C SER A 45 10.41 -2.85 8.18
N LEU A 46 10.37 -1.52 8.30
CA LEU A 46 10.69 -0.83 9.55
C LEU A 46 9.50 -0.91 10.52
N PRO A 47 9.75 -0.97 11.84
CA PRO A 47 8.70 -0.84 12.83
C PRO A 47 8.24 0.62 12.92
N ALA A 48 6.93 0.83 12.96
CA ALA A 48 6.37 2.15 13.19
C ALA A 48 6.44 2.50 14.68
N ASP A 49 6.79 3.75 15.01
CA ASP A 49 6.66 4.29 16.37
C ASP A 49 5.40 5.17 16.53
N ASP A 50 4.84 5.65 15.42
CA ASP A 50 3.56 6.37 15.38
C ASP A 50 2.73 6.04 14.13
N SER A 51 1.44 6.34 14.17
CA SER A 51 0.53 6.17 13.05
C SER A 51 -0.67 7.12 13.08
N GLU A 52 -1.14 7.50 11.90
CA GLU A 52 -2.32 8.34 11.72
C GLU A 52 -3.37 7.61 10.89
N LEU A 53 -4.60 7.52 11.38
CA LEU A 53 -5.75 7.06 10.59
C LEU A 53 -6.42 8.28 9.95
N THR A 54 -6.48 8.27 8.62
CA THR A 54 -7.14 9.31 7.82
C THR A 54 -8.63 9.03 7.63
N ASP A 55 -9.38 10.03 7.18
CA ASP A 55 -10.81 9.90 6.84
C ASP A 55 -11.06 8.95 5.64
N ASP A 56 -10.02 8.63 4.87
CA ASP A 56 -10.07 7.76 3.69
C ASP A 56 -9.75 6.28 4.01
N ASP A 57 -9.86 5.86 5.28
CA ASP A 57 -9.53 4.50 5.73
C ASP A 57 -8.06 4.09 5.45
N ILE A 58 -7.15 5.06 5.40
CA ILE A 58 -5.70 4.84 5.23
C ILE A 58 -5.00 5.10 6.56
N ILE A 59 -4.19 4.13 7.00
CA ILE A 59 -3.25 4.31 8.10
C ILE A 59 -1.88 4.68 7.52
N ILE A 60 -1.40 5.88 7.87
CA ILE A 60 -0.03 6.31 7.57
C ILE A 60 0.86 5.86 8.73
N ARG A 61 1.97 5.18 8.43
CA ARG A 61 2.90 4.65 9.43
C ARG A 61 4.19 5.46 9.43
N TYR A 62 4.62 5.88 10.62
CA TYR A 62 5.79 6.73 10.81
C TYR A 62 6.87 6.02 11.64
N GLN A 63 8.13 6.36 11.37
CA GLN A 63 9.25 6.13 12.28
C GLN A 63 9.96 7.48 12.46
N GLY A 64 9.79 8.11 13.62
CA GLY A 64 10.14 9.52 13.81
C GLY A 64 9.34 10.40 12.84
N ASP A 65 10.02 11.27 12.11
CA ASP A 65 9.39 12.19 11.14
C ASP A 65 9.24 11.58 9.73
N GLU A 66 9.60 10.30 9.54
CA GLU A 66 9.59 9.63 8.23
C GLU A 66 8.36 8.74 8.04
N ILE A 67 7.69 8.87 6.89
CA ILE A 67 6.66 7.92 6.47
C ILE A 67 7.34 6.64 5.97
N ILE A 68 7.15 5.54 6.68
CA ILE A 68 7.76 4.24 6.36
C ILE A 68 6.83 3.30 5.61
N GLY A 69 5.53 3.62 5.55
CA GLY A 69 4.56 2.84 4.78
C GLY A 69 3.11 3.23 5.03
N LEU A 70 2.21 2.54 4.33
CA LEU A 70 0.76 2.74 4.40
C LEU A 70 0.05 1.40 4.65
N SER A 71 -1.10 1.45 5.31
CA SER A 71 -2.09 0.37 5.31
C SER A 71 -3.41 0.92 4.80
N ILE A 72 -3.86 0.42 3.64
CA ILE A 72 -5.12 0.82 3.02
C ILE A 72 -6.16 -0.21 3.45
N LEU A 73 -7.15 0.21 4.24
CA LEU A 73 -8.19 -0.66 4.76
C LEU A 73 -9.38 -0.73 3.78
N ASN A 74 -10.26 -1.71 3.97
CA ASN A 74 -11.51 -1.85 3.20
C ASN A 74 -11.29 -1.87 1.68
N VAL A 75 -10.23 -2.52 1.20
CA VAL A 75 -9.81 -2.46 -0.20
C VAL A 75 -10.92 -2.89 -1.16
N SER A 76 -11.70 -3.90 -0.78
CA SER A 76 -12.84 -4.38 -1.56
C SER A 76 -13.97 -3.35 -1.76
N LYS A 77 -13.97 -2.25 -0.99
CA LYS A 77 -14.97 -1.18 -1.05
C LYS A 77 -14.49 0.07 -1.80
N ILE A 78 -13.21 0.15 -2.13
CA ILE A 78 -12.64 1.24 -2.93
C ILE A 78 -13.24 1.15 -4.34
N ARG A 79 -13.81 2.26 -4.82
CA ARG A 79 -14.51 2.36 -6.11
C ARG A 79 -13.70 3.10 -7.15
#